data_AF-A0A954W0G6-F1
#
_entry.id   AF-A0A954W0G6-F1
#
_cell.length_a   1.000
_cell.length_b   1.000
_cell.length_c   1.000
_cell.angle_alpha   90.00
_cell.angle_beta   90.00
_cell.angle_gamma   90.00
#
_symmetry.space_group_name_H-M   'P 1'
#
loop_
_entity.id
_entity.type
_entity.pdbx_description
1 polymer ?
#
loop_
_entity_poly.entity_id
_entity_poly.type
_entity_poly.pdbx_seq_one_letter_code
_entity_poly.pdbx_strand_id
1 'polypeptide(L)'
;MLSKVIEISLNNRLLVIILIGIVAVSGFYSALVIPIDAVPDMTNVQVQVLTEAGSLSPLEVERYATYPVEATMGGLPHVEEIRSVSKLGLSVVTVVFQEGTEIYHARNLVKERLPEAKARVGAYGDPQIGALSTALGEILQFEVKGKGYSLQQLRTILEWQVAPALR
;
A
#
# COMPACT_ATOMS: atom_id res chain seq x y z
N MET A 1 31.77 -5.66 41.36
CA MET A 1 31.00 -6.36 40.30
C MET A 1 31.67 -6.20 38.94
N LEU A 2 31.93 -4.97 38.48
CA LEU A 2 32.68 -4.71 37.24
C LEU A 2 34.07 -5.38 37.22
N SER A 3 34.79 -5.29 38.33
CA SER A 3 36.09 -5.94 38.53
C SER A 3 36.05 -7.46 38.32
N LYS A 4 34.98 -8.13 38.77
CA LYS A 4 34.79 -9.57 38.54
C LYS A 4 34.54 -9.91 37.07
N VAL A 5 33.80 -9.07 36.34
CA VAL A 5 33.57 -9.27 34.90
C VAL A 5 34.88 -9.11 34.13
N ILE A 6 35.70 -8.11 34.47
CA ILE A 6 37.01 -7.88 33.87
C ILE A 6 37.93 -9.08 34.14
N GLU A 7 38.00 -9.54 35.39
CA GLU A 7 38.84 -10.66 35.79
C GLU A 7 38.44 -11.97 35.08
N ILE A 8 37.14 -12.26 34.97
CA ILE A 8 36.62 -13.40 34.19
C ILE A 8 36.95 -13.26 32.71
N SER A 9 36.85 -12.05 32.15
CA SER A 9 37.16 -11.78 30.74
C SER A 9 38.64 -11.96 30.42
N LEU A 10 39.52 -11.52 31.32
CA LEU A 10 40.97 -11.66 31.19
C LEU A 10 41.43 -13.11 31.32
N ASN A 11 40.88 -13.86 32.27
CA ASN A 11 41.19 -15.29 32.43
C ASN A 11 40.68 -16.13 31.24
N ASN A 12 39.56 -15.75 30.61
CA ASN A 12 38.96 -16.46 29.49
C ASN A 12 39.17 -15.75 28.14
N ARG A 13 40.35 -15.17 27.92
CA ARG A 13 40.67 -14.36 26.73
C ARG A 13 40.29 -15.02 25.39
N LEU A 14 40.47 -16.34 25.26
CA LEU A 14 40.16 -17.07 24.02
C LEU A 14 38.65 -17.12 23.77
N LEU A 15 37.86 -17.37 24.81
CA LEU A 15 36.40 -17.37 24.74
C LEU A 15 35.86 -15.98 24.38
N VAL A 16 36.45 -14.92 24.94
CA VAL A 16 36.09 -13.53 24.60
C VAL A 16 36.37 -13.24 23.12
N ILE A 17 37.53 -13.66 22.60
CA ILE A 17 37.88 -13.48 21.17
C ILE A 17 36.89 -14.22 20.27
N ILE A 18 36.52 -15.46 20.61
CA ILE A 18 35.54 -16.24 19.84
C ILE A 18 34.17 -15.55 19.85
N LEU A 19 33.70 -15.09 21.01
CA LEU A 19 32.42 -14.39 21.12
C LEU A 19 32.42 -13.09 20.29
N ILE A 20 33.49 -12.31 20.34
CA ILE A 20 33.66 -11.11 19.50
C ILE A 20 33.66 -11.49 18.02
N GLY A 21 34.33 -12.59 17.64
CA GLY A 21 34.31 -13.11 16.28
C GLY A 21 32.90 -13.46 15.81
N ILE A 22 32.12 -14.14 16.64
CA ILE A 22 30.71 -14.46 16.34
C ILE A 22 29.88 -13.19 16.16
N VAL A 23 30.04 -12.20 17.05
CA VAL A 23 29.32 -10.91 16.96
C VAL A 23 29.75 -10.12 15.72
N ALA A 24 31.03 -10.13 15.36
CA ALA A 24 31.53 -9.45 14.18
C ALA A 24 31.01 -10.11 12.89
N VAL A 25 31.03 -11.44 12.81
CA VAL A 25 30.51 -12.18 11.66
C VAL A 25 28.99 -12.02 11.53
N SER A 26 28.24 -12.12 12.64
CA SER A 26 26.79 -11.91 12.61
C SER A 26 26.41 -10.48 12.28
N GLY A 27 27.15 -9.49 12.82
CA GLY A 27 26.97 -8.08 12.49
C GLY A 27 27.27 -7.78 11.02
N PHE A 28 28.33 -8.37 10.47
CA PHE A 28 28.67 -8.24 9.06
C PHE A 28 27.61 -8.89 8.16
N TYR A 29 27.13 -10.08 8.51
CA TYR A 29 26.04 -10.74 7.80
C TYR A 29 24.76 -9.89 7.81
N SER A 30 24.38 -9.36 8.99
CA SER A 30 23.22 -8.47 9.11
C SER A 30 23.39 -7.21 8.27
N ALA A 31 24.57 -6.58 8.27
CA ALA A 31 24.83 -5.39 7.46
C ALA A 31 24.67 -5.64 5.95
N LEU A 32 24.92 -6.86 5.47
CA LEU A 32 24.72 -7.24 4.07
C LEU A 32 23.26 -7.57 3.71
N VAL A 33 22.45 -7.98 4.69
CA VAL A 33 21.09 -8.51 4.44
C VAL A 33 19.99 -7.53 4.86
N ILE A 34 20.30 -6.51 5.67
CA ILE A 34 19.34 -5.48 6.05
C ILE A 34 18.76 -4.83 4.78
N PRO A 35 17.44 -4.83 4.58
CA PRO A 35 16.82 -4.13 3.48
C PRO A 35 17.05 -2.63 3.67
N ILE A 36 17.62 -2.00 2.65
CA ILE A 36 17.85 -0.56 2.63
C ILE A 36 16.80 0.05 1.71
N ASP A 37 16.12 1.08 2.20
CA ASP A 37 15.25 1.93 1.39
C ASP A 37 15.82 3.36 1.37
N ALA A 38 15.56 4.09 0.30
CA ALA A 38 16.07 5.44 0.09
C ALA A 38 15.37 6.46 1.01
N VAL A 39 14.12 6.21 1.36
CA VAL A 39 13.30 7.08 2.20
C VAL A 39 12.49 6.25 3.20
N PRO A 40 12.23 6.77 4.41
CA PRO A 40 11.25 6.14 5.30
C PRO A 40 9.85 6.24 4.68
N ASP A 41 9.02 5.21 4.91
CA ASP A 41 7.61 5.25 4.54
C ASP A 41 6.89 6.30 5.40
N MET A 42 6.40 7.35 4.76
CA MET A 42 5.66 8.45 5.38
C MET A 42 4.15 8.37 5.06
N THR A 43 3.67 7.24 4.55
CA THR A 43 2.28 7.11 4.11
C THR A 43 1.37 6.63 5.25
N ASN A 44 0.14 7.16 5.26
CA ASN A 44 -0.87 6.75 6.23
C ASN A 44 -1.42 5.36 5.87
N VAL A 45 -1.96 4.66 6.87
CA VAL A 45 -2.74 3.44 6.64
C VAL A 45 -4.07 3.85 6.01
N GLN A 46 -4.24 3.60 4.71
CA GLN A 46 -5.42 4.02 3.98
C GLN A 46 -5.95 2.94 3.05
N VAL A 47 -7.27 2.90 2.91
CA VAL A 47 -7.97 2.01 1.98
C VAL A 47 -8.81 2.85 1.03
N GLN A 48 -8.59 2.68 -0.27
CA GLN A 48 -9.37 3.35 -1.29
C GLN A 48 -10.54 2.49 -1.74
N VAL A 49 -11.69 3.12 -1.95
CA VAL A 49 -12.89 2.56 -2.58
C VAL A 49 -13.17 3.39 -3.83
N LEU A 50 -13.08 2.72 -4.98
CA LEU A 50 -13.26 3.28 -6.30
C LEU A 50 -14.63 2.88 -6.84
N THR A 51 -15.39 3.84 -7.35
CA THR A 51 -16.68 3.57 -7.98
C THR A 51 -16.68 4.18 -9.36
N GLU A 52 -16.76 3.33 -10.39
CA GLU A 52 -16.96 3.76 -11.77
C GLU A 52 -18.44 4.03 -12.00
N ALA A 53 -18.76 5.26 -12.38
CA ALA A 53 -20.13 5.80 -12.50
C ALA A 53 -20.46 6.23 -13.94
N GLY A 54 -19.77 5.65 -14.93
CA GLY A 54 -20.03 5.87 -16.35
C GLY A 54 -19.90 7.35 -16.77
N SER A 55 -20.99 7.96 -17.24
CA SER A 55 -21.02 9.32 -17.76
C SER A 55 -21.68 10.34 -16.83
N LEU A 56 -21.88 10.01 -15.55
CA LEU A 56 -22.46 10.94 -14.57
C LEU A 56 -21.58 12.18 -14.40
N SER A 57 -22.22 13.35 -14.28
CA SER A 57 -21.54 14.60 -13.95
C SER A 57 -20.95 14.54 -12.53
N PRO A 58 -19.90 15.33 -12.21
CA PRO A 58 -19.29 15.30 -10.88
C PRO A 58 -20.29 15.51 -9.72
N LEU A 59 -21.32 16.33 -9.91
CA LEU A 59 -22.36 16.56 -8.91
C LEU A 59 -23.27 15.33 -8.72
N GLU A 60 -23.58 14.62 -9.80
CA GLU A 60 -24.35 13.38 -9.75
C GLU A 60 -23.54 12.24 -9.15
N VAL A 61 -22.25 12.15 -9.49
CA VAL A 61 -21.31 11.21 -8.88
C VAL A 61 -21.25 11.42 -7.37
N GLU A 62 -21.10 12.68 -6.93
CA GLU A 62 -21.09 13.02 -5.52
C GLU A 62 -22.35 12.52 -4.81
N ARG A 63 -23.52 12.84 -5.37
CA ARG A 63 -24.82 12.52 -4.76
C ARG A 63 -25.14 11.03 -4.76
N TYR A 64 -24.85 10.32 -5.85
CA TYR A 64 -25.33 8.97 -6.10
C TYR A 64 -24.29 7.88 -5.87
N ALA A 65 -23.00 8.20 -5.92
CA ALA A 65 -21.91 7.24 -5.69
C ALA A 65 -21.10 7.59 -4.44
N THR A 66 -20.54 8.78 -4.37
CA THR A 66 -19.56 9.17 -3.34
C THR A 66 -20.17 9.27 -1.96
N TYR A 67 -21.24 10.07 -1.81
CA TYR A 67 -21.89 10.27 -0.52
C TYR A 67 -22.43 8.97 0.10
N PRO A 68 -23.11 8.07 -0.65
CA PRO A 68 -23.51 6.77 -0.11
C PRO A 68 -22.33 5.91 0.37
N VAL A 69 -21.23 5.88 -0.38
CA VAL A 69 -20.02 5.14 0.01
C VAL A 69 -19.41 5.74 1.26
N GLU A 70 -19.20 7.06 1.29
CA GLU A 70 -18.67 7.78 2.45
C GLU A 70 -19.51 7.54 3.71
N ALA A 71 -20.83 7.68 3.61
CA ALA A 71 -21.75 7.48 4.72
C ALA A 71 -21.70 6.04 5.28
N THR A 72 -21.50 5.03 4.42
CA THR A 72 -21.33 3.63 4.89
C THR A 72 -19.98 3.37 5.54
N MET A 73 -18.93 4.04 5.09
CA MET A 73 -17.57 3.87 5.60
C MET A 73 -17.32 4.68 6.88
N GLY A 74 -18.07 5.76 7.12
CA GLY A 74 -17.98 6.58 8.33
C GLY A 74 -18.26 5.83 9.65
N GLY A 75 -18.90 4.66 9.59
CA GLY A 75 -19.18 3.82 10.76
C GLY A 75 -18.11 2.77 11.07
N LEU A 76 -16.96 2.79 10.38
CA LEU A 76 -15.88 1.84 10.62
C LEU A 76 -15.06 2.24 11.86
N PRO A 77 -14.59 1.26 12.66
CA PRO A 77 -13.74 1.54 13.81
C PRO A 77 -12.35 1.99 13.38
N HIS A 78 -11.69 2.81 14.21
CA HIS A 78 -10.33 3.33 14.00
C HIS A 78 -10.15 4.18 12.74
N VAL A 79 -11.24 4.71 12.16
CA VAL A 79 -11.15 5.72 11.10
C VAL A 79 -10.71 7.04 11.73
N GLU A 80 -9.65 7.62 11.17
CA GLU A 80 -9.14 8.94 11.53
C GLU A 80 -9.82 10.02 10.69
N GLU A 81 -9.83 9.84 9.36
CA GLU A 81 -10.50 10.73 8.43
C GLU A 81 -11.02 9.97 7.19
N ILE A 82 -12.02 10.53 6.53
CA ILE A 82 -12.46 10.08 5.20
C ILE A 82 -12.29 11.25 4.24
N ARG A 83 -11.65 10.97 3.11
CA ARG A 83 -11.43 11.93 2.04
C ARG A 83 -12.08 11.42 0.77
N SER A 84 -12.83 12.26 0.08
CA SER A 84 -13.55 11.88 -1.13
C SER A 84 -13.24 12.85 -2.27
N VAL A 85 -13.16 12.31 -3.49
CA VAL A 85 -12.97 13.09 -4.73
C VAL A 85 -13.92 12.58 -5.79
N SER A 86 -14.77 13.49 -6.28
CA SER A 86 -15.78 13.22 -7.30
C SER A 86 -15.39 13.88 -8.61
N LYS A 87 -15.17 13.05 -9.63
CA LYS A 87 -14.82 13.46 -11.00
C LYS A 87 -15.89 12.92 -11.96
N LEU A 88 -15.84 13.38 -13.20
CA LEU A 88 -16.72 12.88 -14.27
C LEU A 88 -16.58 11.35 -14.36
N GLY A 89 -17.68 10.63 -14.10
CA GLY A 89 -17.73 9.18 -14.17
C GLY A 89 -16.93 8.40 -13.11
N LEU A 90 -16.32 9.07 -12.12
CA LEU A 90 -15.43 8.42 -11.16
C LEU A 90 -15.56 9.02 -9.76
N SER A 91 -15.83 8.16 -8.79
CA SER A 91 -15.75 8.47 -7.36
C SER A 91 -14.57 7.76 -6.72
N VAL A 92 -13.76 8.50 -5.97
CA VAL A 92 -12.65 7.96 -5.19
C VAL A 92 -12.86 8.32 -3.72
N VAL A 93 -13.16 7.33 -2.88
CA VAL A 93 -13.28 7.49 -1.43
C VAL A 93 -12.07 6.86 -0.77
N THR A 94 -11.32 7.63 0.01
CA THR A 94 -10.12 7.19 0.75
C THR A 94 -10.45 7.20 2.23
N VAL A 95 -10.48 6.02 2.84
CA VAL A 95 -10.66 5.83 4.28
C VAL A 95 -9.29 5.77 4.92
N VAL A 96 -8.95 6.74 5.77
CA VAL A 96 -7.68 6.80 6.50
C VAL A 96 -7.92 6.25 7.90
N PHE A 97 -7.09 5.30 8.31
CA PHE A 97 -7.13 4.68 9.62
C PHE A 97 -6.04 5.25 10.52
N GLN A 98 -6.27 5.17 11.83
CA GLN A 98 -5.31 5.55 12.85
C GLN A 98 -3.97 4.80 12.66
N GLU A 99 -2.88 5.50 12.97
CA GLU A 99 -1.53 4.95 12.91
C GLU A 99 -1.40 3.66 13.74
N GLY A 100 -0.66 2.67 13.22
CA GLY A 100 -0.51 1.35 13.84
C GLY A 100 -1.64 0.37 13.53
N THR A 101 -2.70 0.78 12.83
CA THR A 101 -3.70 -0.15 12.30
C THR A 101 -3.09 -1.07 11.25
N GLU A 102 -3.31 -2.38 11.38
CA GLU A 102 -2.84 -3.34 10.39
C GLU A 102 -3.64 -3.20 9.08
N ILE A 103 -2.95 -3.09 7.94
CA ILE A 103 -3.57 -2.74 6.65
C ILE A 103 -4.53 -3.82 6.13
N TYR A 104 -4.26 -5.11 6.35
CA TYR A 104 -5.19 -6.17 5.96
C TYR A 104 -6.45 -6.15 6.82
N HIS A 105 -6.33 -5.85 8.11
CA HIS A 105 -7.49 -5.64 9.00
C HIS A 105 -8.36 -4.47 8.53
N ALA A 106 -7.75 -3.30 8.26
CA ALA A 106 -8.44 -2.15 7.69
C ALA A 106 -9.19 -2.50 6.39
N ARG A 107 -8.54 -3.26 5.49
CA ARG A 107 -9.17 -3.73 4.24
C ARG A 107 -10.33 -4.68 4.49
N ASN A 108 -10.24 -5.58 5.48
CA ASN A 108 -11.31 -6.50 5.80
C ASN A 108 -12.54 -5.76 6.34
N LEU A 109 -12.34 -4.77 7.21
CA LEU A 109 -13.42 -3.89 7.69
C LEU A 109 -14.14 -3.19 6.53
N VAL A 110 -13.38 -2.63 5.57
CA VAL A 110 -13.96 -2.02 4.36
C VAL A 110 -14.69 -3.05 3.50
N LYS A 111 -14.13 -4.26 3.33
CA LYS A 111 -14.78 -5.37 2.58
C LYS A 111 -16.11 -5.77 3.19
N GLU A 112 -16.21 -5.79 4.52
CA GLU A 112 -17.44 -6.14 5.23
C GLU A 112 -18.57 -5.12 4.99
N ARG A 113 -18.23 -3.83 4.84
CA ARG A 113 -19.22 -2.77 4.57
C ARG A 113 -19.47 -2.53 3.08
N LEU A 114 -18.61 -3.04 2.20
CA LEU A 114 -18.73 -2.85 0.76
C LEU A 114 -20.08 -3.33 0.17
N PRO A 115 -20.67 -4.48 0.58
CA PRO A 115 -21.98 -4.90 0.08
C PRO A 115 -23.11 -3.91 0.41
N GLU A 116 -23.08 -3.30 1.59
CA GLU A 116 -24.05 -2.27 1.97
C GLU A 116 -23.86 -1.01 1.10
N ALA A 117 -22.61 -0.60 0.89
CA ALA A 117 -22.29 0.52 -0.01
C ALA A 117 -22.80 0.25 -1.44
N LYS A 118 -22.56 -0.95 -1.98
CA LYS A 118 -23.06 -1.38 -3.29
C LYS A 118 -24.58 -1.30 -3.37
N ALA A 119 -25.30 -1.75 -2.33
CA ALA A 119 -26.75 -1.70 -2.30
C ALA A 119 -27.30 -0.26 -2.32
N ARG A 120 -26.63 0.68 -1.65
CA ARG A 120 -27.03 2.10 -1.64
C ARG A 120 -26.71 2.85 -2.93
N VAL A 121 -25.56 2.55 -3.55
CA VAL A 121 -25.19 3.11 -4.86
C VAL A 121 -26.08 2.56 -5.97
N GLY A 122 -26.46 1.28 -5.90
CA GLY A 122 -27.41 0.67 -6.83
C GLY A 122 -26.92 0.72 -8.28
N ALA A 123 -27.75 1.25 -9.18
CA ALA A 123 -27.46 1.28 -10.61
C ALA A 123 -26.45 2.35 -11.04
N TYR A 124 -26.00 3.22 -10.12
CA TYR A 124 -25.15 4.37 -10.44
C TYR A 124 -23.65 4.05 -10.43
N GLY A 125 -23.26 2.84 -10.07
CA GLY A 125 -21.88 2.36 -10.13
C GLY A 125 -21.62 1.13 -9.26
N ASP A 126 -20.44 0.53 -9.42
CA ASP A 126 -20.01 -0.61 -8.59
C ASP A 126 -18.80 -0.22 -7.73
N PRO A 127 -18.98 0.08 -6.43
CA PRO A 127 -17.87 0.33 -5.52
C PRO A 127 -16.95 -0.87 -5.37
N GLN A 128 -15.65 -0.69 -5.57
CA GLN A 128 -14.62 -1.72 -5.45
C GLN A 128 -13.44 -1.21 -4.65
N ILE A 129 -12.76 -2.11 -3.94
CA ILE A 129 -11.58 -1.73 -3.16
C ILE A 129 -10.39 -1.59 -4.11
N GLY A 130 -9.69 -0.47 -3.99
CA GLY A 130 -8.48 -0.17 -4.75
C GLY A 130 -7.32 -1.12 -4.43
N ALA A 131 -6.30 -1.05 -5.28
CA ALA A 131 -5.06 -1.80 -5.11
C ALA A 131 -4.42 -1.50 -3.75
N LEU A 132 -3.67 -2.47 -3.22
CA LEU A 132 -2.81 -2.27 -2.06
C LEU A 132 -1.56 -1.53 -2.52
N SER A 133 -1.66 -0.22 -2.71
CA SER A 133 -0.55 0.64 -3.11
C SER A 133 -0.68 1.99 -2.43
N THR A 134 0.47 2.58 -2.11
CA THR A 134 0.58 3.94 -1.57
C THR A 134 1.14 4.87 -2.63
N ALA A 135 1.27 6.16 -2.32
CA ALA A 135 1.90 7.13 -3.22
C ALA A 135 3.38 6.84 -3.48
N LEU A 136 4.03 6.03 -2.63
CA LEU A 136 5.40 5.55 -2.80
C LEU A 136 5.48 4.21 -3.57
N GLY A 137 4.33 3.64 -3.97
CA GLY A 137 4.29 2.34 -4.66
C GLY A 137 4.73 2.38 -6.13
N GLU A 138 5.00 3.55 -6.69
CA GLU A 138 5.54 3.68 -8.05
C GLU A 138 7.06 3.47 -8.03
N ILE A 139 7.49 2.23 -8.30
CA ILE A 139 8.91 1.81 -8.25
C ILE A 139 9.59 1.93 -9.63
N LEU A 140 8.88 1.58 -10.70
CA LEU A 140 9.43 1.56 -12.06
C LEU A 140 8.43 2.12 -13.06
N GLN A 141 8.82 3.19 -13.74
CA GLN A 141 8.12 3.73 -14.89
C GLN A 141 8.93 3.46 -16.16
N PHE A 142 8.30 2.95 -17.21
CA PHE A 142 8.97 2.63 -18.47
C PHE A 142 8.09 2.95 -19.68
N GLU A 143 8.72 3.02 -20.85
CA GLU A 143 8.06 3.28 -22.13
C GLU A 143 8.48 2.22 -23.17
N VAL A 144 7.53 1.75 -23.97
CA VAL A 144 7.79 0.79 -25.06
C VAL A 144 7.92 1.53 -26.38
N LYS A 145 9.12 1.52 -26.97
CA LYS A 145 9.43 2.18 -28.27
C LYS A 145 9.81 1.16 -29.33
N GLY A 146 9.32 1.33 -30.55
CA GLY A 146 9.69 0.52 -31.71
C GLY A 146 9.52 1.26 -33.02
N LYS A 147 10.56 1.27 -33.87
CA LYS A 147 10.48 1.84 -35.23
C LYS A 147 9.63 0.92 -36.11
N GLY A 148 8.71 1.49 -36.88
CA GLY A 148 7.82 0.74 -37.78
C GLY A 148 6.56 0.16 -37.11
N TYR A 149 6.38 0.39 -35.81
CA TYR A 149 5.15 0.01 -35.09
C TYR A 149 4.23 1.22 -34.90
N SER A 150 2.92 1.00 -35.01
CA SER A 150 1.93 1.99 -34.61
C SER A 150 1.75 2.02 -33.08
N LEU A 151 1.22 3.12 -32.55
CA LEU A 151 0.91 3.24 -31.11
C LEU A 151 -0.02 2.12 -30.63
N GLN A 152 -0.96 1.68 -31.48
CA GLN A 152 -1.87 0.59 -31.15
C GLN A 152 -1.12 -0.74 -31.01
N GLN A 153 -0.18 -1.03 -31.92
CA GLN A 153 0.65 -2.25 -31.84
C GLN A 153 1.57 -2.23 -30.61
N LEU A 154 2.21 -1.10 -30.33
CA LEU A 154 3.04 -0.94 -29.13
C LEU A 154 2.21 -1.13 -27.85
N ARG A 155 0.97 -0.59 -27.82
CA ARG A 155 0.03 -0.81 -26.72
C ARG A 155 -0.37 -2.27 -26.59
N THR A 156 -0.62 -2.97 -27.69
CA THR A 156 -0.92 -4.41 -27.66
C THR A 156 0.26 -5.21 -27.09
N ILE A 157 1.49 -4.90 -27.49
CA ILE A 157 2.68 -5.54 -26.93
C ILE A 157 2.80 -5.26 -25.43
N LEU A 158 2.60 -3.99 -25.02
CA LEU A 158 2.63 -3.59 -23.63
C LEU A 158 1.59 -4.35 -22.80
N GLU A 159 0.33 -4.37 -23.23
CA GLU A 159 -0.78 -4.95 -22.48
C GLU A 159 -0.74 -6.49 -22.43
N TRP A 160 -0.31 -7.15 -23.51
CA TRP A 160 -0.44 -8.61 -23.66
C TRP A 160 0.86 -9.39 -23.50
N GLN A 161 2.02 -8.72 -23.54
CA GLN A 161 3.32 -9.40 -23.39
C GLN A 161 4.10 -8.85 -22.20
N VAL A 162 4.26 -7.53 -22.13
CA VAL A 162 5.12 -6.91 -21.10
C VAL A 162 4.43 -6.88 -19.74
N ALA A 163 3.20 -6.36 -19.65
CA ALA A 163 2.48 -6.25 -18.39
C ALA A 163 2.24 -7.61 -17.70
N PRO A 164 1.85 -8.70 -18.41
CA PRO A 164 1.71 -10.01 -17.78
C PRO A 164 3.03 -10.61 -17.29
N ALA A 165 4.16 -10.28 -17.93
CA ALA A 165 5.48 -10.77 -17.51
C ALA A 165 6.03 -10.02 -16.28
N LEU A 166 5.48 -8.84 -15.97
CA LEU A 166 5.88 -8.00 -14.84
C LEU A 166 4.92 -8.08 -13.63
N ARG A 167 3.75 -8.71 -13.78
CA ARG A 167 2.82 -8.99 -12.68
C ARG A 167 3.29 -10.18 -11.87
#